data_AF-A0A1A8WP93-F1
#
_entry.id   AF-A0A1A8WP93-F1
#
_cell.length_a   1.000
_cell.length_b   1.000
_cell.length_c   1.000
_cell.angle_alpha   90.00
_cell.angle_beta   90.00
_cell.angle_gamma   90.00
#
_symmetry.space_group_name_H-M   'P 1'
#
loop_
_entity.id
_entity.type
_entity.pdbx_description
1 polymer ?
#
loop_
_entity_poly.entity_id
_entity_poly.type
_entity_poly.pdbx_seq_one_letter_code
_entity_poly.pdbx_strand_id
1 'polypeptide(L)'
;MAAAPQKSEKERIFEAWDKPAVLDPYSPYNSLLTGLKEQNDELYKIGCSLTENYKNAHIMQTNNPNICKLLNEWLNKKKNIHIKSEEDFENKKLWNDYIEKLWIELEKDNYRYYWCRRNFPSSYIANALATSFTILYTTIRSWLDIFINKKITLKQNLYDDISNGLVETFSEYSDSQAPNNSINLSYSS
;
A
#
# COMPACT_ATOMS: atom_id res chain seq x y z
N MET A 1 -29.15 43.06 24.55
CA MET A 1 -28.16 42.58 23.55
C MET A 1 -27.81 41.15 23.91
N ALA A 2 -28.23 40.17 23.09
CA ALA A 2 -27.79 38.80 23.26
C ALA A 2 -26.34 38.69 22.77
N ALA A 3 -25.44 38.16 23.60
CA ALA A 3 -24.08 37.85 23.18
C ALA A 3 -24.14 36.78 22.07
N ALA A 4 -23.42 36.98 20.98
CA ALA A 4 -23.32 35.99 19.92
C ALA A 4 -22.77 34.67 20.51
N PRO A 5 -23.27 33.50 20.08
CA PRO A 5 -22.81 32.22 20.60
C PRO A 5 -21.30 32.07 20.36
N GLN A 6 -20.58 31.69 21.42
CA GLN A 6 -19.13 31.52 21.36
C GLN A 6 -18.80 30.35 20.44
N LYS A 7 -18.06 30.61 19.36
CA LYS A 7 -17.63 29.56 18.41
C LYS A 7 -16.80 28.50 19.12
N SER A 8 -17.07 27.24 18.79
CA SER A 8 -16.27 26.10 19.24
C SER A 8 -14.83 26.21 18.72
N GLU A 9 -13.90 25.55 19.40
CA GLU A 9 -12.50 25.52 18.97
C GLU A 9 -12.32 24.95 17.56
N LYS A 10 -13.05 23.87 17.24
CA LYS A 10 -13.08 23.27 15.91
C LYS A 10 -13.49 24.28 14.84
N GLU A 11 -14.54 25.06 15.07
CA GLU A 11 -15.00 26.07 14.12
C GLU A 11 -13.94 27.14 13.90
N ARG A 12 -13.29 27.61 14.97
CA ARG A 12 -12.19 28.60 14.85
C ARG A 12 -11.02 28.06 14.02
N ILE A 13 -10.64 26.79 14.23
CA ILE A 13 -9.59 26.14 13.44
C ILE A 13 -10.00 26.04 11.97
N PHE A 14 -11.23 25.60 11.69
CA PHE A 14 -11.71 25.45 10.32
C PHE A 14 -11.80 26.80 9.60
N GLU A 15 -12.26 27.85 10.28
CA GLU A 15 -12.26 29.21 9.74
C GLU A 15 -10.85 29.74 9.47
N ALA A 16 -9.87 29.40 10.32
CA ALA A 16 -8.48 29.74 10.07
C ALA A 16 -7.94 29.02 8.82
N TRP A 17 -8.26 27.74 8.66
CA TRP A 17 -7.85 26.92 7.51
C TRP A 17 -8.57 27.26 6.21
N ASP A 18 -9.74 27.88 6.28
CA ASP A 18 -10.50 28.37 5.13
C ASP A 18 -9.92 29.64 4.52
N LYS A 19 -8.99 30.30 5.21
CA LYS A 19 -8.27 31.44 4.64
C LYS A 19 -7.43 30.98 3.45
N PRO A 20 -7.46 31.74 2.34
CA PRO A 20 -6.68 31.38 1.16
C PRO A 20 -5.19 31.40 1.50
N ALA A 21 -4.50 30.32 1.16
CA ALA A 21 -3.04 30.27 1.22
C ALA A 21 -2.44 30.47 -0.18
N VAL A 22 -1.27 31.09 -0.22
CA VAL A 22 -0.44 31.16 -1.41
C VAL A 22 0.78 30.31 -1.15
N LEU A 23 1.09 29.41 -2.08
CA LEU A 23 2.28 28.59 -1.98
C LEU A 23 3.53 29.44 -2.15
N ASP A 24 4.53 29.15 -1.32
CA ASP A 24 5.87 29.67 -1.50
C ASP A 24 6.39 29.30 -2.91
N PRO A 25 7.05 30.23 -3.64
CA PRO A 25 7.56 29.95 -4.99
C PRO A 25 8.51 28.75 -5.07
N TYR A 26 9.20 28.40 -3.99
CA TYR A 26 10.12 27.28 -3.88
C TYR A 26 9.48 26.02 -3.29
N SER A 27 8.16 26.03 -3.07
CA SER A 27 7.42 24.86 -2.61
C SER A 27 7.61 23.68 -3.58
N PRO A 28 8.01 22.49 -3.09
CA PRO A 28 8.17 21.31 -3.95
C PRO A 28 6.84 20.84 -4.55
N TYR A 29 5.72 21.32 -4.02
CA TYR A 29 4.36 20.98 -4.46
C TYR A 29 3.86 21.89 -5.60
N ASN A 30 4.61 22.91 -6.00
CA ASN A 30 4.20 23.82 -7.08
C ASN A 30 4.02 23.08 -8.41
N SER A 31 4.94 22.18 -8.76
CA SER A 31 4.86 21.40 -10.00
C SER A 31 3.60 20.52 -10.03
N LEU A 32 3.25 19.90 -8.90
CA LEU A 32 2.04 19.09 -8.77
C LEU A 32 0.79 19.94 -8.96
N LEU A 33 0.74 21.15 -8.36
CA LEU A 33 -0.48 21.96 -8.32
C LEU A 33 -0.64 22.93 -9.50
N THR A 34 0.41 23.19 -10.27
CA THR A 34 0.34 24.11 -11.43
C THR A 34 -0.72 23.66 -12.44
N GLY A 35 -0.76 22.37 -12.77
CA GLY A 35 -1.76 21.83 -13.71
C GLY A 35 -3.20 21.89 -13.19
N LEU A 36 -3.40 21.94 -11.87
CA LEU A 36 -4.72 22.12 -11.26
C LEU A 36 -5.19 23.57 -11.37
N LYS A 37 -4.28 24.55 -11.27
CA LYS A 37 -4.63 25.98 -11.34
C LYS A 37 -5.32 26.34 -12.65
N GLU A 38 -4.86 25.77 -13.75
CA GLU A 38 -5.43 26.02 -15.08
C GLU A 38 -6.80 25.36 -15.28
N GLN A 39 -7.06 24.26 -14.57
CA GLN A 39 -8.28 23.47 -14.72
C GLN A 39 -9.37 23.86 -13.73
N ASN A 40 -9.00 24.16 -12.48
CA ASN A 40 -9.91 24.49 -11.41
C ASN A 40 -9.21 25.31 -10.31
N ASP A 41 -9.39 26.64 -10.36
CA ASP A 41 -8.77 27.58 -9.41
C ASP A 41 -9.25 27.38 -7.96
N GLU A 42 -10.49 26.93 -7.75
CA GLU A 42 -11.02 26.66 -6.40
C GLU A 42 -10.32 25.45 -5.76
N LEU A 43 -10.20 24.35 -6.51
CA LEU A 43 -9.46 23.17 -6.06
C LEU A 43 -7.97 23.50 -5.89
N TYR A 44 -7.39 24.32 -6.75
CA TYR A 44 -6.01 24.81 -6.58
C TYR A 44 -5.82 25.55 -5.26
N LYS A 45 -6.73 26.47 -4.92
CA LYS A 45 -6.71 27.17 -3.63
C LYS A 45 -6.81 26.21 -2.45
N ILE A 46 -7.64 25.16 -2.56
CA ILE A 46 -7.72 24.10 -1.54
C ILE A 46 -6.40 23.35 -1.41
N GLY A 47 -5.73 23.01 -2.52
CA GLY A 47 -4.41 22.38 -2.51
C GLY A 47 -3.34 23.25 -1.84
N CYS A 48 -3.36 24.56 -2.10
CA CYS A 48 -2.49 25.53 -1.43
C CYS A 48 -2.74 25.56 0.08
N SER A 49 -4.00 25.72 0.49
CA SER A 49 -4.38 25.74 1.91
C SER A 49 -4.06 24.41 2.58
N LEU A 50 -4.29 23.27 1.94
CA LEU A 50 -3.93 21.96 2.48
C LEU A 50 -2.43 21.86 2.76
N THR A 51 -1.58 22.28 1.82
CA THR A 51 -0.13 22.26 1.98
C THR A 51 0.31 23.03 3.22
N GLU A 52 -0.22 24.24 3.39
CA GLU A 52 0.14 25.12 4.50
C GLU A 52 -0.44 24.63 5.83
N ASN A 53 -1.71 24.24 5.82
CA ASN A 53 -2.41 23.73 7.00
C ASN A 53 -1.78 22.43 7.50
N TYR A 54 -1.32 21.54 6.62
CA TYR A 54 -0.62 20.31 7.01
C TYR A 54 0.68 20.62 7.76
N LYS A 55 1.49 21.55 7.24
CA LYS A 55 2.75 21.97 7.89
C LYS A 55 2.48 22.61 9.26
N ASN A 56 1.52 23.52 9.32
CA ASN A 56 1.20 24.25 10.56
C ASN A 56 0.52 23.35 11.60
N ALA A 57 -0.35 22.43 11.17
CA ALA A 57 -0.99 21.47 12.06
C ALA A 57 0.02 20.53 12.73
N HIS A 58 1.11 20.16 12.06
CA HIS A 58 2.20 19.39 12.67
C HIS A 58 2.81 20.13 13.88
N ILE A 59 3.02 21.45 13.77
CA ILE A 59 3.53 22.29 14.87
C ILE A 59 2.52 22.33 16.03
N MET A 60 1.23 22.37 15.72
CA MET A 60 0.16 22.43 16.73
C MET A 60 -0.06 21.09 17.45
N GLN A 61 0.44 19.98 16.91
CA GLN A 61 0.14 18.63 17.39
C GLN A 61 0.45 18.43 18.87
N THR A 62 1.54 19.00 19.37
CA THR A 62 1.96 18.88 20.78
C THR A 62 0.88 19.39 21.74
N ASN A 63 0.18 20.46 21.37
CA ASN A 63 -0.87 21.06 22.18
C ASN A 63 -2.27 20.57 21.79
N ASN A 64 -2.41 20.00 20.60
CA ASN A 64 -3.67 19.54 20.01
C ASN A 64 -3.51 18.15 19.41
N PRO A 65 -3.54 17.07 20.21
CA PRO A 65 -3.32 15.71 19.71
C PRO A 65 -4.35 15.28 18.65
N ASN A 66 -5.53 15.89 18.65
CA ASN A 66 -6.59 15.63 17.67
C ASN A 66 -6.46 16.43 16.36
N ILE A 67 -5.42 17.24 16.17
CA ILE A 67 -5.33 18.17 15.03
C ILE A 67 -5.29 17.45 13.67
N CYS A 68 -4.66 16.28 13.58
CA CYS A 68 -4.69 15.48 12.35
C CYS A 68 -6.10 14.99 11.99
N LYS A 69 -6.88 14.59 12.99
CA LYS A 69 -8.28 14.19 12.80
C LYS A 69 -9.10 15.38 12.28
N LEU A 70 -8.91 16.54 12.89
CA LEU A 70 -9.55 17.79 12.45
C LEU A 70 -9.16 18.15 11.01
N LEU A 71 -7.90 18.01 10.63
CA LEU A 71 -7.43 18.30 9.27
C LEU A 71 -8.07 17.37 8.22
N ASN A 72 -8.18 16.08 8.55
CA ASN A 72 -8.91 15.11 7.72
C ASN A 72 -10.40 15.47 7.59
N GLU A 73 -11.05 15.82 8.69
CA GLU A 73 -12.45 16.24 8.68
C GLU A 73 -12.67 17.50 7.85
N TRP A 74 -11.78 18.49 7.99
CA TRP A 74 -11.81 19.72 7.19
C TRP A 74 -11.69 19.40 5.70
N LEU A 75 -10.71 18.57 5.31
CA LEU A 75 -10.51 18.23 3.91
C LEU A 75 -11.69 17.42 3.33
N ASN A 76 -12.25 16.49 4.10
CA ASN A 76 -13.47 15.76 3.72
C ASN A 76 -14.66 16.70 3.54
N LYS A 77 -14.80 17.72 4.39
CA LYS A 77 -15.84 18.75 4.22
C LYS A 77 -15.63 19.53 2.92
N LYS A 78 -14.39 19.91 2.59
CA LYS A 78 -14.06 20.57 1.32
C LYS A 78 -14.41 19.71 0.12
N LYS A 79 -14.07 18.41 0.18
CA LYS A 79 -14.41 17.41 -0.82
C LYS A 79 -15.92 17.39 -1.09
N ASN A 80 -16.73 17.27 -0.05
CA ASN A 80 -18.19 17.17 -0.17
C ASN A 80 -18.84 18.46 -0.68
N ILE A 81 -18.23 19.63 -0.44
CA ILE A 81 -18.74 20.90 -0.97
C ILE A 81 -18.49 21.00 -2.49
N HIS A 82 -17.34 20.50 -2.95
CA HIS A 82 -16.87 20.68 -4.33
C HIS A 82 -17.18 19.48 -5.24
N ILE A 83 -17.56 18.34 -4.66
CA ILE A 83 -18.04 17.16 -5.37
C ILE A 83 -19.44 16.87 -4.84
N LYS A 84 -20.44 17.43 -5.53
CA LYS A 84 -21.83 17.48 -5.05
C LYS A 84 -22.61 16.18 -5.30
N SER A 85 -22.20 15.38 -6.29
CA SER A 85 -22.86 14.11 -6.66
C SER A 85 -21.88 13.14 -7.32
N GLU A 86 -22.33 11.89 -7.56
CA GLU A 86 -21.55 10.90 -8.33
C GLU A 86 -21.32 11.29 -9.79
N GLU A 87 -22.13 12.22 -10.31
CA GLU A 87 -22.07 12.71 -11.69
C GLU A 87 -21.00 13.79 -11.90
N ASP A 88 -20.42 14.33 -10.83
CA ASP A 88 -19.32 15.31 -10.89
C ASP A 88 -17.97 14.62 -11.15
N PHE A 89 -17.90 13.92 -12.28
CA PHE A 89 -16.76 13.09 -12.66
C PHE A 89 -15.48 13.90 -12.82
N GLU A 90 -15.57 15.11 -13.40
CA GLU A 90 -14.42 15.97 -13.63
C GLU A 90 -13.80 16.46 -12.32
N ASN A 91 -14.59 17.05 -11.40
CA ASN A 91 -14.03 17.50 -10.12
C ASN A 91 -13.58 16.31 -9.26
N LYS A 92 -14.26 15.17 -9.33
CA LYS A 92 -13.83 13.95 -8.65
C LYS A 92 -12.48 13.46 -9.18
N LYS A 93 -12.28 13.49 -10.49
CA LYS A 93 -10.99 13.16 -11.11
C LYS A 93 -9.91 14.14 -10.68
N LEU A 94 -10.15 15.45 -10.81
CA LEU A 94 -9.20 16.49 -10.38
C LEU A 94 -8.85 16.37 -8.89
N TRP A 95 -9.84 16.12 -8.04
CA TRP A 95 -9.62 15.93 -6.62
C TRP A 95 -8.70 14.74 -6.33
N ASN A 96 -8.92 13.59 -6.98
CA ASN A 96 -8.09 12.41 -6.77
C ASN A 96 -6.68 12.60 -7.35
N ASP A 97 -6.59 13.13 -8.57
CA ASP A 97 -5.33 13.28 -9.31
C ASP A 97 -4.40 14.32 -8.66
N TYR A 98 -4.97 15.33 -7.99
CA TYR A 98 -4.22 16.42 -7.40
C TYR A 98 -4.30 16.50 -5.87
N ILE A 99 -5.49 16.54 -5.27
CA ILE A 99 -5.65 16.81 -3.84
C ILE A 99 -5.31 15.58 -2.98
N GLU A 100 -5.85 14.41 -3.32
CA GLU A 100 -5.49 13.17 -2.60
C GLU A 100 -4.02 12.79 -2.85
N LYS A 101 -3.54 12.98 -4.09
CA LYS A 101 -2.12 12.80 -4.42
C LYS A 101 -1.21 13.75 -3.64
N LEU A 102 -1.59 15.02 -3.50
CA LEU A 102 -0.85 16.00 -2.70
C LEU A 102 -0.72 15.54 -1.25
N TRP A 103 -1.79 15.02 -0.65
CA TRP A 103 -1.73 14.50 0.72
C TRP A 103 -0.72 13.37 0.84
N ILE A 104 -0.71 12.42 -0.11
CA ILE A 104 0.25 11.32 -0.14
C ILE A 104 1.70 11.85 -0.21
N GLU A 105 1.96 12.89 -1.01
CA GLU A 105 3.29 13.51 -1.07
C GLU A 105 3.65 14.24 0.23
N LEU A 106 2.68 14.91 0.88
CA LEU A 106 2.88 15.56 2.18
C LEU A 106 3.24 14.54 3.28
N GLU A 107 2.65 13.35 3.24
CA GLU A 107 2.95 12.26 4.16
C GLU A 107 4.38 11.73 4.03
N LYS A 108 4.92 11.71 2.81
CA LYS A 108 6.29 11.26 2.52
C LYS A 108 7.36 12.24 2.99
N ASP A 109 6.99 13.40 3.52
CA ASP A 109 7.96 14.35 4.06
C ASP A 109 8.68 13.74 5.27
N ASN A 110 9.95 13.38 5.05
CA ASN A 110 10.82 12.72 6.03
C ASN A 110 11.00 13.52 7.32
N TYR A 111 10.80 14.85 7.28
CA TYR A 111 10.91 15.69 8.48
C TYR A 111 9.71 15.57 9.40
N ARG A 112 8.58 15.05 8.91
CA ARG A 112 7.31 14.99 9.65
C ARG A 112 6.81 13.57 9.87
N TYR A 113 7.65 12.54 9.67
CA TYR A 113 7.44 11.14 10.09
C TYR A 113 6.01 10.59 9.91
N TYR A 114 5.35 10.83 8.77
CA TYR A 114 3.98 10.36 8.54
C TYR A 114 2.99 10.75 9.66
N TRP A 115 3.20 11.90 10.32
CA TRP A 115 2.48 12.29 11.54
C TRP A 115 0.96 12.36 11.35
N CYS A 116 0.50 12.63 10.13
CA CYS A 116 -0.91 12.68 9.80
C CYS A 116 -1.25 11.89 8.54
N ARG A 117 -1.92 10.76 8.74
CA ARG A 117 -2.40 9.88 7.68
C ARG A 117 -3.75 10.34 7.13
N ARG A 118 -3.95 10.15 5.84
CA ARG A 118 -5.23 10.40 5.15
C ARG A 118 -6.24 9.34 5.55
N ASN A 119 -7.35 9.79 6.12
CA ASN A 119 -8.52 8.96 6.37
C ASN A 119 -9.46 9.09 5.17
N PHE A 120 -9.37 8.13 4.25
CA PHE A 120 -10.39 7.99 3.23
C PHE A 120 -11.68 7.54 3.93
N PRO A 121 -12.79 8.30 3.83
CA PRO A 121 -14.08 7.77 4.25
C PRO A 121 -14.28 6.45 3.49
N SER A 122 -14.67 5.40 4.19
CA SER A 122 -14.83 4.05 3.61
C SER A 122 -15.77 4.13 2.43
N SER A 123 -15.22 4.18 1.22
CA SER A 123 -16.02 4.05 0.01
C SER A 123 -16.24 2.57 -0.23
N TYR A 124 -17.46 2.21 -0.65
CA TYR A 124 -17.79 0.85 -1.07
C TYR A 124 -16.79 0.31 -2.12
N ILE A 125 -16.24 1.21 -2.95
CA ILE A 125 -15.28 0.90 -4.02
C ILE A 125 -13.91 0.50 -3.48
N ALA A 126 -13.42 1.15 -2.43
CA ALA A 126 -12.13 0.78 -1.81
C ALA A 126 -12.19 -0.62 -1.20
N ASN A 127 -13.31 -0.98 -0.58
CA ASN A 127 -13.55 -2.33 -0.07
C ASN A 127 -13.65 -3.36 -1.21
N ALA A 128 -14.34 -3.02 -2.31
CA ALA A 128 -14.47 -3.91 -3.47
C ALA A 128 -13.14 -4.16 -4.20
N LEU A 129 -12.27 -3.15 -4.31
CA LEU A 129 -10.94 -3.32 -4.90
C LEU A 129 -10.04 -4.16 -3.97
N ALA A 130 -10.05 -3.89 -2.66
CA ALA A 130 -9.26 -4.64 -1.69
C ALA A 130 -9.67 -6.13 -1.61
N THR A 131 -10.97 -6.43 -1.67
CA THR A 131 -11.45 -7.82 -1.73
C THR A 131 -11.03 -8.49 -3.03
N SER A 132 -11.11 -7.78 -4.17
CA SER A 132 -10.70 -8.31 -5.48
C SER A 132 -9.20 -8.69 -5.51
N PHE A 133 -8.32 -7.82 -4.98
CA PHE A 133 -6.90 -8.13 -4.89
C PHE A 133 -6.60 -9.30 -3.94
N THR A 134 -7.36 -9.44 -2.85
CA THR A 134 -7.19 -10.54 -1.90
C THR A 134 -7.58 -11.88 -2.52
N ILE A 135 -8.67 -11.94 -3.27
CA ILE A 135 -9.11 -13.15 -3.99
C ILE A 135 -8.11 -13.52 -5.09
N LEU A 136 -7.59 -12.53 -5.82
CA LEU A 136 -6.57 -12.78 -6.84
C LEU A 136 -5.27 -13.32 -6.22
N TYR A 137 -4.83 -12.76 -5.10
CA TYR A 137 -3.64 -13.23 -4.39
C TYR A 137 -3.79 -14.66 -3.86
N THR A 138 -4.92 -14.99 -3.24
CA THR A 138 -5.16 -16.33 -2.69
C THR A 138 -5.28 -17.39 -3.79
N THR A 139 -5.91 -17.05 -4.91
CA THR A 139 -6.02 -17.96 -6.07
C THR A 139 -4.66 -18.20 -6.73
N ILE A 140 -3.86 -17.17 -6.97
CA ILE A 140 -2.50 -17.30 -7.52
C ILE A 140 -1.62 -18.13 -6.57
N ARG A 141 -1.69 -17.87 -5.26
CA ARG A 141 -0.93 -18.62 -4.24
C ARG A 141 -1.31 -20.10 -4.23
N SER A 142 -2.60 -20.42 -4.22
CA SER A 142 -3.08 -21.81 -4.26
C SER A 142 -2.61 -22.53 -5.52
N TRP A 143 -2.65 -21.85 -6.67
CA TRP A 143 -2.18 -22.41 -7.94
C TRP A 143 -0.67 -22.68 -7.93
N LEU A 144 0.13 -21.76 -7.36
CA LEU A 144 1.57 -21.95 -7.15
C LEU A 144 1.86 -23.13 -6.23
N ASP A 145 1.16 -23.25 -5.11
CA ASP A 145 1.33 -24.36 -4.16
C ASP A 145 1.02 -25.72 -4.83
N ILE A 146 -0.06 -25.79 -5.61
CA ILE A 146 -0.42 -27.00 -6.39
C ILE A 146 0.68 -27.32 -7.41
N PHE A 147 1.19 -26.32 -8.13
CA PHE A 147 2.21 -26.52 -9.15
C PHE A 147 3.54 -26.99 -8.54
N ILE A 148 3.97 -26.38 -7.44
CA ILE A 148 5.18 -26.78 -6.70
C ILE A 148 5.03 -28.22 -6.20
N ASN A 149 3.91 -28.56 -5.57
CA ASN A 149 3.66 -29.91 -5.05
C ASN A 149 3.66 -30.95 -6.19
N LYS A 150 2.98 -30.69 -7.32
CA LYS A 150 3.02 -31.59 -8.49
C LYS A 150 4.44 -31.80 -9.01
N LYS A 151 5.27 -30.76 -9.05
CA LYS A 151 6.67 -30.87 -9.49
C LYS A 151 7.53 -31.67 -8.52
N ILE A 152 7.32 -31.51 -7.21
CA ILE A 152 8.00 -32.30 -6.18
C ILE A 152 7.61 -33.77 -6.30
N THR A 153 6.32 -34.08 -6.41
CA THR A 153 5.83 -35.45 -6.58
C THR A 153 6.37 -36.09 -7.86
N LEU A 154 6.41 -35.36 -8.99
CA LEU A 154 6.98 -35.88 -10.23
C LEU A 154 8.47 -36.21 -10.08
N LYS A 155 9.23 -35.35 -9.38
CA LYS A 155 10.65 -35.59 -9.10
C LYS A 155 10.88 -36.79 -8.19
N GLN A 156 10.04 -36.97 -7.17
CA GLN A 156 10.11 -38.12 -6.27
C GLN A 156 9.82 -39.41 -7.04
N ASN A 157 8.74 -39.44 -7.82
CA ASN A 157 8.40 -40.61 -8.64
C ASN A 157 9.51 -40.95 -9.65
N LEU A 158 10.12 -39.95 -10.30
CA LEU A 158 11.26 -40.19 -11.21
C LEU A 158 12.48 -40.74 -10.48
N TYR A 159 12.78 -40.26 -9.27
CA TYR A 159 13.89 -40.75 -8.48
C TYR A 159 13.65 -42.20 -8.04
N ASP A 160 12.44 -42.51 -7.60
CA ASP A 160 12.04 -43.87 -7.21
C ASP A 160 12.09 -44.82 -8.42
N ASP A 161 11.62 -44.39 -9.60
CA ASP A 161 11.66 -45.19 -10.84
C ASP A 161 13.10 -45.47 -11.31
N ILE A 162 13.99 -44.47 -11.22
CA ILE A 162 15.43 -44.64 -11.53
C ILE A 162 16.10 -45.55 -10.49
N SER A 163 15.79 -45.38 -9.20
CA SER A 163 16.35 -46.21 -8.12
C SER A 163 15.90 -47.66 -8.26
N ASN A 164 14.62 -47.89 -8.52
CA ASN A 164 14.06 -49.22 -8.71
C ASN A 164 14.62 -49.87 -9.97
N GLY A 165 14.69 -49.14 -11.10
CA GLY A 165 15.28 -49.64 -12.34
C GLY A 165 16.78 -49.98 -12.21
N LEU A 166 17.56 -49.18 -11.48
CA LEU A 166 18.96 -49.51 -11.19
C LEU A 166 19.08 -50.76 -10.31
N VAL A 167 18.27 -50.88 -9.25
CA VAL A 167 18.26 -52.06 -8.38
C VAL A 167 17.86 -53.32 -9.14
N GLU A 168 16.87 -53.25 -10.03
CA GLU A 168 16.47 -54.35 -10.91
C GLU A 168 17.64 -54.77 -11.82
N THR A 169 18.32 -53.79 -12.44
CA THR A 169 19.48 -54.02 -13.31
C THR A 169 20.68 -54.64 -12.56
N PHE A 170 20.93 -54.24 -11.32
CA PHE A 170 21.99 -54.84 -10.49
C PHE A 170 21.66 -56.26 -10.01
N SER A 171 20.36 -56.60 -9.87
CA SER A 171 19.95 -57.96 -9.50
C SER A 171 20.13 -58.95 -10.66
N GLU A 172 19.90 -58.50 -11.90
CA GLU A 172 19.99 -59.35 -13.11
C GLU A 172 21.44 -59.77 -13.46
N TYR A 173 22.46 -59.07 -12.92
CA TYR A 173 23.87 -59.38 -13.17
C TYR A 173 24.59 -60.08 -12.00
N SER A 174 23.92 -60.29 -10.85
CA SER A 174 24.52 -60.92 -9.66
C SER A 174 24.38 -62.45 -9.62
N ASP A 175 23.68 -63.06 -10.58
CA ASP A 175 23.60 -64.50 -10.71
C ASP A 175 24.63 -65.04 -11.72
N SER A 176 25.90 -65.03 -11.33
CA SER A 176 26.87 -66.06 -11.72
C SER A 176 28.27 -65.76 -11.18
N GLN A 177 28.61 -66.33 -10.02
CA GLN A 177 29.73 -67.27 -9.84
C GLN A 177 30.12 -67.41 -8.35
N ALA A 178 29.76 -68.55 -7.78
CA ALA A 178 30.61 -69.28 -6.84
C ALA A 178 30.96 -70.61 -7.55
N PRO A 179 32.16 -71.23 -7.39
CA PRO A 179 32.79 -71.46 -6.09
C PRO A 179 34.34 -71.43 -6.04
N ASN A 180 34.86 -71.40 -4.80
CA ASN A 180 36.12 -71.96 -4.30
C ASN A 180 37.44 -71.76 -5.08
N ASN A 181 38.36 -70.99 -4.49
CA ASN A 181 39.68 -71.50 -4.09
C ASN A 181 40.33 -70.56 -3.05
N SER A 182 40.88 -71.17 -2.01
CA SER A 182 41.55 -70.53 -0.87
C SER A 182 42.84 -69.81 -1.30
N ILE A 183 43.03 -68.59 -0.79
CA ILE A 183 44.38 -68.01 -0.63
C ILE A 183 44.53 -67.63 0.84
N ASN A 184 45.29 -68.47 1.53
CA ASN A 184 45.74 -68.27 2.90
C ASN A 184 47.02 -67.43 2.83
N LEU A 185 47.01 -66.21 3.34
CA LEU A 185 48.20 -65.41 3.55
C LEU A 185 48.25 -64.97 5.00
N SER A 186 48.86 -65.81 5.82
CA SER A 186 49.41 -65.42 7.11
C SER A 186 50.81 -64.83 6.90
N TYR A 187 51.06 -63.62 7.37
CA TYR A 187 52.11 -63.36 8.36
C TYR A 187 51.81 -62.07 9.14
N SER A 188 51.93 -62.24 10.45
CA SER A 188 51.87 -61.25 11.54
C SER A 188 53.19 -60.47 11.68
N SER A 189 53.07 -59.26 12.24
CA SER A 189 54.07 -58.31 12.81
C SER A 189 55.55 -58.57 12.60
#